data_AF-A0AAW2J8F6-F1
#
_entry.id   AF-A0AAW2J8F6-F1
#
_cell.length_a   1.000
_cell.length_b   1.000
_cell.length_c   1.000
_cell.angle_alpha   90.00
_cell.angle_beta   90.00
_cell.angle_gamma   90.00
#
_symmetry.space_group_name_H-M   'P 1'
#
loop_
_entity.id
_entity.type
_entity.pdbx_description
1 polymer ?
#
loop_
_entity_poly.entity_id
_entity_poly.type
_entity_poly.pdbx_seq_one_letter_code
_entity_poly.pdbx_strand_id
1 'polypeptide(L)'
;MSMLGQRYNISIPAANILFIDQPAGTGYSYAKSLEGSLTSDTLSARQTYDFLRKWLIDHPKYLENPLYLFGESYAGIILPLIVNEVYN
;
A
#
# COMPACT_ATOMS: atom_id res chain seq x y z
N MET A 1 -12.01 -5.08 0.88
CA MET A 1 -11.29 -4.03 1.64
C MET A 1 -12.04 -2.73 1.43
N SER A 2 -12.72 -2.19 2.44
CA SER A 2 -13.33 -0.86 2.35
C SER A 2 -12.53 0.07 3.25
N MET A 3 -11.75 0.97 2.66
CA MET A 3 -11.00 1.96 3.41
C MET A 3 -11.83 3.24 3.49
N LEU A 4 -12.14 3.66 4.71
CA LEU A 4 -12.57 5.01 4.99
C LEU A 4 -11.30 5.80 5.31
N GLY A 5 -10.66 6.35 4.28
CA GLY A 5 -9.41 7.10 4.43
C GLY A 5 -9.65 8.48 5.04
N GLN A 6 -9.06 8.72 6.22
CA GLN A 6 -8.84 10.09 6.68
C GLN A 6 -7.70 10.70 5.87
N ARG A 7 -8.00 11.80 5.17
CA ARG A 7 -7.08 12.47 4.25
C ARG A 7 -6.07 13.32 5.02
N TYR A 8 -4.85 12.81 5.22
CA TYR A 8 -3.70 13.65 5.55
C TYR A 8 -2.75 13.68 4.34
N ASN A 9 -2.92 14.68 3.48
CA ASN A 9 -1.96 15.00 2.43
C ASN A 9 -0.88 15.92 3.03
N ILE A 10 0.30 15.41 3.32
CA ILE A 10 1.48 16.23 3.60
C ILE A 10 2.23 16.42 2.29
N SER A 11 2.20 17.63 1.73
CA SER A 11 3.03 18.01 0.59
C SER A 11 4.39 18.50 1.10
N ILE A 12 5.42 17.67 0.99
CA ILE A 12 6.81 18.17 0.91
C ILE A 12 6.93 18.80 -0.49
N PRO A 13 7.60 19.94 -0.73
CA PRO A 13 7.46 20.76 -1.95
C PRO A 13 7.66 20.10 -3.33
N ALA A 14 7.98 18.80 -3.40
CA ALA A 14 8.32 18.06 -4.62
C ALA A 14 7.60 16.70 -4.80
N ALA A 15 6.72 16.25 -3.90
CA ALA A 15 6.11 14.91 -4.02
C ALA A 15 4.67 14.81 -3.51
N ASN A 16 3.94 13.84 -4.06
CA ASN A 16 2.68 13.35 -3.50
C ASN A 16 2.99 12.11 -2.63
N ILE A 17 2.51 12.09 -1.39
CA ILE A 17 2.79 11.00 -0.45
C ILE A 17 1.50 10.23 -0.17
N LEU A 18 1.55 8.91 -0.30
CA LEU A 18 0.46 7.99 0.04
C LEU A 18 0.92 7.10 1.20
N PHE A 19 0.24 7.20 2.35
CA PHE A 19 0.44 6.31 3.49
C PHE A 19 -0.52 5.12 3.41
N ILE A 20 0.00 3.92 3.62
CA ILE A 20 -0.77 2.67 3.51
C ILE A 20 -0.61 1.89 4.81
N ASP A 21 -1.71 1.74 5.53
CA ASP A 21 -1.79 0.80 6.66
C ASP A 21 -1.86 -0.62 6.10
N GLN A 22 -0.81 -1.40 6.25
CA GLN A 22 -0.74 -2.80 5.84
C GLN A 22 0.04 -3.64 6.86
N PRO A 23 -0.20 -4.97 6.92
CA PRO A 23 -1.30 -5.70 6.30
C PRO A 23 -2.65 -5.41 7.00
N ALA A 24 -3.71 -6.15 6.64
CA ALA A 24 -4.95 -6.11 7.41
C ALA A 24 -4.69 -6.48 8.88
N GLY A 25 -5.17 -5.63 9.80
CA GLY A 25 -4.84 -5.67 11.23
C GLY A 25 -3.95 -4.52 11.70
N THR A 26 -3.28 -3.80 10.78
CA THR A 26 -2.49 -2.61 11.08
C THR A 26 -3.34 -1.34 10.97
N GLY A 27 -3.26 -0.46 11.97
CA GLY A 27 -3.90 0.87 11.93
C GLY A 27 -5.40 0.80 11.65
N TYR A 28 -5.84 1.42 10.55
CA TYR A 28 -7.25 1.41 10.11
C TYR A 28 -7.58 0.29 9.12
N SER A 29 -6.61 -0.52 8.70
CA SER A 29 -6.84 -1.66 7.82
C SER A 29 -7.35 -2.86 8.61
N TYR A 30 -8.50 -3.42 8.23
CA TYR A 30 -9.10 -4.56 8.93
C TYR A 30 -9.68 -5.61 7.97
N ALA A 31 -9.67 -6.86 8.43
CA ALA A 31 -10.33 -7.98 7.79
C ALA A 31 -11.74 -8.19 8.35
N LYS A 32 -12.66 -8.71 7.52
CA LYS A 32 -14.03 -9.05 7.94
C LYS A 32 -14.21 -10.53 8.28
N SER A 33 -13.16 -11.34 8.11
CA SER A 33 -13.14 -12.77 8.41
C SER A 33 -11.81 -13.15 9.03
N LEU A 34 -11.80 -14.27 9.77
CA LEU A 34 -10.57 -14.81 10.36
C LEU A 34 -9.55 -15.15 9.28
N GLU A 35 -9.97 -15.81 8.20
CA GLU A 35 -9.11 -16.11 7.06
C GLU A 35 -8.47 -14.85 6.47
N GLY A 36 -9.24 -13.75 6.35
CA GLY A 36 -8.74 -12.48 5.85
C GLY A 36 -7.75 -11.76 6.80
N SER A 37 -7.67 -12.18 8.07
CA SER A 37 -6.69 -11.65 9.03
C SER A 37 -5.37 -12.41 9.02
N LEU A 38 -5.31 -13.56 8.36
CA LEU A 38 -4.06 -14.30 8.18
C LEU A 38 -3.18 -13.55 7.18
N THR A 39 -1.90 -13.39 7.53
CA THR A 39 -0.94 -12.65 6.72
C THR A 39 0.41 -13.35 6.70
N SER A 40 1.15 -13.12 5.62
CA SER A 40 2.56 -13.44 5.43
C SER A 40 3.22 -12.29 4.67
N ASP A 41 4.56 -12.23 4.65
CA ASP A 41 5.27 -11.17 3.93
C ASP A 41 4.88 -11.12 2.44
N THR A 42 4.80 -12.29 1.80
CA THR A 42 4.39 -12.43 0.39
C THR A 42 2.93 -12.06 0.16
N LEU A 43 2.03 -12.42 1.08
CA LEU A 43 0.62 -12.06 0.97
C LEU A 43 0.43 -10.55 1.18
N SER A 44 1.11 -9.95 2.15
CA SER A 44 1.07 -8.51 2.39
C SER A 44 1.58 -7.73 1.18
N ALA A 45 2.69 -8.17 0.57
CA ALA A 45 3.23 -7.55 -0.63
C ALA A 45 2.23 -7.59 -1.81
N ARG A 46 1.67 -8.77 -2.11
CA ARG A 46 0.66 -8.93 -3.16
C ARG A 46 -0.59 -8.09 -2.91
N GLN A 47 -1.10 -8.07 -1.68
CA GLN A 47 -2.27 -7.27 -1.33
C GLN A 47 -2.00 -5.77 -1.41
N THR A 48 -0.78 -5.34 -1.07
CA THR A 48 -0.35 -3.94 -1.24
C THR A 48 -0.27 -3.57 -2.72
N TYR A 49 0.26 -4.44 -3.57
CA TYR A 49 0.24 -4.25 -5.02
C TYR A 49 -1.19 -4.15 -5.58
N ASP A 50 -2.08 -5.06 -5.18
CA ASP A 50 -3.50 -5.03 -5.56
C ASP A 50 -4.19 -3.73 -5.13
N PHE A 51 -3.87 -3.24 -3.93
CA PHE A 51 -4.33 -1.95 -3.45
C PHE A 51 -3.82 -0.81 -4.35
N LEU A 52 -2.52 -0.77 -4.66
CA LEU A 52 -1.91 0.27 -5.50
C LEU A 52 -2.56 0.32 -6.89
N ARG A 53 -2.79 -0.83 -7.53
CA ARG A 53 -3.48 -0.88 -8.83
C ARG A 53 -4.88 -0.31 -8.78
N LYS A 54 -5.67 -0.74 -7.80
CA LYS A 54 -7.06 -0.25 -7.62
C LYS A 54 -7.07 1.24 -7.32
N TRP A 55 -6.16 1.70 -6.47
CA TRP A 55 -6.03 3.11 -6.14
C TRP A 55 -5.67 3.96 -7.37
N LEU A 56 -4.77 3.49 -8.24
CA LEU A 56 -4.41 4.19 -9.49
C LEU A 56 -5.55 4.21 -10.52
N ILE A 57 -6.35 3.15 -10.60
CA ILE A 57 -7.58 3.14 -11.42
C ILE A 57 -8.55 4.22 -10.94
N ASP A 58 -8.73 4.37 -9.62
CA ASP A 58 -9.62 5.36 -9.03
C ASP A 58 -9.03 6.79 -9.07
N HIS A 59 -7.71 6.92 -9.23
CA HIS A 59 -6.98 8.20 -9.24
C HIS A 59 -6.04 8.32 -10.46
N PRO A 60 -6.58 8.32 -11.69
CA PRO A 60 -5.79 8.20 -12.92
C PRO A 60 -4.82 9.36 -13.15
N LYS A 61 -5.05 10.52 -12.50
CA LYS A 61 -4.15 11.68 -12.55
C LYS A 61 -2.72 11.41 -12.03
N TYR A 62 -2.50 10.29 -11.34
CA TYR A 62 -1.18 9.90 -10.82
C TYR A 62 -0.48 8.81 -11.65
N LEU A 63 -1.09 8.30 -12.73
CA LEU A 63 -0.53 7.20 -13.52
C LEU A 63 0.84 7.52 -14.14
N GLU A 64 1.04 8.76 -14.57
CA GLU A 64 2.30 9.21 -15.20
C GLU A 64 3.36 9.63 -14.16
N ASN A 65 3.02 9.65 -12.87
CA ASN A 65 3.99 10.03 -11.85
C ASN A 65 4.99 8.89 -11.60
N PRO A 66 6.30 9.18 -11.45
CA PRO A 66 7.25 8.18 -11.01
C PRO A 66 6.87 7.66 -9.62
N LEU A 67 6.83 6.33 -9.48
CA LEU A 67 6.55 5.64 -8.22
C LEU A 67 7.84 5.42 -7.44
N TYR A 68 7.85 5.85 -6.19
CA TYR A 68 8.91 5.55 -5.22
C TYR A 68 8.28 4.89 -4.00
N LEU A 69 8.88 3.81 -3.53
CA LEU A 69 8.46 3.11 -2.32
C LEU A 69 9.47 3.37 -1.20
N PHE A 70 8.97 3.85 -0.07
CA PHE A 70 9.77 4.18 1.11
C PHE A 70 9.22 3.50 2.35
N GLY A 71 10.08 3.20 3.31
CA GLY A 71 9.71 2.58 4.57
C GLY A 71 10.93 2.37 5.47
N GLU A 72 10.67 2.09 6.73
CA GLU A 72 11.67 1.91 7.78
C GLU A 72 11.43 0.56 8.49
N SER A 73 12.43 0.08 9.22
CA SER A 73 12.31 -1.14 10.05
C SER A 73 11.93 -2.36 9.20
N TYR A 74 10.86 -3.08 9.55
CA TYR A 74 10.42 -4.29 8.86
C TYR A 74 10.01 -4.05 7.39
N ALA A 75 9.75 -2.79 7.01
CA ALA A 75 9.53 -2.44 5.61
C ALA A 75 10.73 -2.79 4.72
N GLY A 76 11.95 -2.91 5.27
CA GLY A 76 13.12 -3.39 4.53
C GLY A 76 12.95 -4.80 3.94
N ILE A 77 12.07 -5.63 4.49
CA ILE A 77 11.70 -6.95 3.95
C ILE A 77 10.54 -6.84 2.97
N ILE A 78 9.50 -6.08 3.35
CA ILE A 78 8.25 -6.00 2.59
C ILE A 78 8.41 -5.21 1.28
N LEU A 79 9.20 -4.13 1.27
CA LEU A 79 9.35 -3.26 0.10
C LEU A 79 9.95 -3.97 -1.11
N PRO A 80 11.07 -4.73 -1.00
CA PRO A 80 11.59 -5.51 -2.13
C PRO A 80 10.56 -6.50 -2.71
N LEU A 81 9.71 -7.10 -1.87
CA LEU A 81 8.65 -8.00 -2.31
C LEU A 81 7.56 -7.23 -3.08
N ILE A 82 7.17 -6.04 -2.62
CA ILE A 82 6.23 -5.19 -3.36
C ILE A 82 6.82 -4.77 -4.71
N VAL A 83 8.10 -4.36 -4.75
CA VAL A 83 8.79 -4.03 -6.01
C VAL A 83 8.76 -5.20 -6.97
N ASN A 84 8.98 -6.42 -6.47
CA ASN A 84 8.90 -7.63 -7.29
C ASN A 84 7.48 -7.87 -7.84
N GLU A 85 6.42 -7.63 -7.07
CA GLU A 85 5.03 -7.71 -7.57
C GLU A 85 4.71 -6.60 -8.59
N VAL A 86 5.36 -5.44 -8.51
CA VAL A 86 5.18 -4.33 -9.48
C VAL A 86 5.93 -4.58 -10.78
N TYR A 87 7.12 -5.17 -10.71
CA TYR A 87 8.01 -5.34 -11.86
C TYR A 87 7.63 -6.52 -12.76
N ASN A 88 7.08 -7.59 -12.17
CA ASN A 88 6.65 -8.79 -12.88
C ASN A 88 5.25 -8.63 -13.48
#